data_AF-A0A7J6W8P1-F1
#
_entry.id   AF-A0A7J6W8P1-F1
#
_cell.length_a   1.000
_cell.length_b   1.000
_cell.length_c   1.000
_cell.angle_alpha   90.00
_cell.angle_beta   90.00
_cell.angle_gamma   90.00
#
_symmetry.space_group_name_H-M   'P 1'
#
loop_
_entity.id
_entity.type
_entity.pdbx_description
1 polymer ?
#
loop_
_entity_poly.entity_id
_entity_poly.type
_entity_poly.pdbx_seq_one_letter_code
_entity_poly.pdbx_strand_id
1 'polypeptide(L)'
;MLKNNITCFSFFLLLEVLFISNCVIATTNLEKDVSKVVGPLVQKEKRHAIAHTEYGQISAVEISDGIKGPYQLQFITLEPNSLFLPVLLHADMVFYVQTGSGSFSWVDDSERNQIDVKKGVIYRIRTGSVFFIKSSLEFEREKLRICAIFTNPHNIEYSHQFYSEPYIMVSELITGFDKKVLQAAFQVSAEVIDNLTRTSKPPPIVHAPSKNTTDQSDWTTQIFEALTGVGSYEFENKKKKSTKTFNILDKKPDFQNCNGWSKTVNRKDMKALKGSDIGVFMVNLTQGSMMGPHWNPRASEIAVVLHGQGMVRVVCSSMGSVPECKNMRFRVKEGDVFAVPRFHPMAQMAYNNDTFVFMGFSTMGRQNYPQFLTGKSSVLQTLDRDVLAISFNVPNVTIDQLLSSQADSIILECLSCAEEEEMRMEEDIEREKQEEAQKKKEEEAQRRQEEEEAARKQEEDRRRQEEEAARKKQEEDRRRQEEEAARKQTEEARRQQEEEAARKEEEEEAARKEEEDRRRQEEEAARKEEEDRRRQEEEQAARKAAEEQQREEEARRQQEQEEVARRQQEQEEAARRQEEEREREGRGEHGGTWKIFNS
;
A
#
# COMPACT_ATOMS: atom_id res chain seq x y z
N MET A 1 34.99 -21.52 9.42
CA MET A 1 34.32 -20.29 9.92
C MET A 1 32.97 -19.98 9.24
N LEU A 2 32.30 -20.93 8.55
CA LEU A 2 31.04 -20.60 7.82
C LEU A 2 29.73 -20.92 8.57
N LYS A 3 29.74 -21.78 9.60
CA LYS A 3 28.49 -22.19 10.29
C LYS A 3 27.94 -21.18 11.30
N ASN A 4 28.77 -20.34 11.91
CA ASN A 4 28.31 -19.36 12.92
C ASN A 4 27.68 -18.10 12.30
N ASN A 5 27.98 -17.78 11.03
CA ASN A 5 27.44 -16.59 10.39
C ASN A 5 25.96 -16.78 9.98
N ILE A 6 25.57 -17.99 9.59
CA ILE A 6 24.19 -18.32 9.19
C ILE A 6 23.24 -18.22 10.39
N THR A 7 23.68 -18.66 11.57
CA THR A 7 22.89 -18.52 12.82
C THR A 7 22.73 -17.07 13.25
N CYS A 8 23.75 -16.22 13.12
CA CYS A 8 23.60 -14.79 13.41
C CYS A 8 22.67 -14.10 12.40
N PHE A 9 22.82 -14.37 11.10
CA PHE A 9 21.97 -13.75 10.07
C PHE A 9 20.49 -14.13 10.24
N SER A 10 20.19 -15.40 10.54
CA SER A 10 18.83 -15.87 10.81
C SER A 10 18.24 -15.20 12.07
N PHE A 11 19.04 -15.01 13.12
CA PHE A 11 18.58 -14.35 14.36
C PHE A 11 18.30 -12.86 14.15
N PHE A 12 19.11 -12.15 13.36
CA PHE A 12 18.87 -10.76 12.99
C PHE A 12 17.62 -10.61 12.11
N LEU A 13 17.42 -11.49 11.11
CA LEU A 13 16.22 -11.46 10.27
C LEU A 13 14.94 -11.68 11.08
N LEU A 14 14.96 -12.59 12.07
CA LEU A 14 13.81 -12.84 12.95
C LEU A 14 13.52 -11.64 13.86
N LEU A 15 14.57 -10.95 14.34
CA LEU A 15 14.45 -9.73 15.13
C LEU A 15 13.90 -8.56 14.32
N GLU A 16 14.31 -8.39 13.06
CA GLU A 16 13.72 -7.37 12.18
C GLU A 16 12.27 -7.69 11.80
N VAL A 17 11.91 -8.95 11.54
CA VAL A 17 10.51 -9.33 11.31
C VAL A 17 9.65 -9.10 12.56
N LEU A 18 10.19 -9.35 13.77
CA LEU A 18 9.50 -9.03 15.03
C LEU A 18 9.43 -7.51 15.29
N PHE A 19 10.44 -6.73 14.89
CA PHE A 19 10.39 -5.27 14.96
C PHE A 19 9.40 -4.68 13.96
N ILE A 20 9.36 -5.16 12.72
CA ILE A 20 8.39 -4.74 11.70
C ILE A 20 6.98 -5.17 12.12
N SER A 21 6.79 -6.38 12.64
CA SER A 21 5.50 -6.82 13.18
C SER A 21 5.04 -5.97 14.37
N ASN A 22 5.93 -5.67 15.33
CA ASN A 22 5.60 -4.78 16.44
C ASN A 22 5.43 -3.31 16.02
N CYS A 23 6.13 -2.83 14.99
CA CYS A 23 5.89 -1.50 14.41
C CYS A 23 4.56 -1.44 13.67
N VAL A 24 4.16 -2.49 12.93
CA VAL A 24 2.84 -2.58 12.28
C VAL A 24 1.72 -2.73 13.33
N ILE A 25 1.96 -3.45 14.43
CA ILE A 25 1.03 -3.51 15.57
C ILE A 25 1.01 -2.17 16.33
N ALA A 26 2.10 -1.42 16.37
CA ALA A 26 2.14 -0.08 16.97
C ALA A 26 1.43 0.96 16.09
N THR A 27 1.63 0.97 14.76
CA THR A 27 0.93 1.90 13.86
C THR A 27 -0.57 1.59 13.77
N THR A 28 -0.96 0.31 13.68
CA THR A 28 -2.39 -0.09 13.70
C THR A 28 -3.10 0.14 15.03
N ASN A 29 -2.37 0.46 16.11
CA ASN A 29 -2.94 0.95 17.37
C ASN A 29 -2.80 2.46 17.57
N LEU A 30 -1.90 3.15 16.84
CA LEU A 30 -1.77 4.61 16.87
C LEU A 30 -2.72 5.32 15.88
N GLU A 31 -3.20 4.64 14.84
CA GLU A 31 -4.23 5.14 13.92
C GLU A 31 -5.67 5.00 14.45
N LYS A 32 -5.88 4.37 15.62
CA LYS A 32 -7.23 4.15 16.20
C LYS A 32 -7.81 5.30 17.03
N ASP A 33 -7.07 6.39 17.23
CA ASP A 33 -7.54 7.52 18.05
C ASP A 33 -7.51 8.89 17.32
N VAL A 34 -7.33 8.88 15.98
CA VAL A 34 -7.38 10.08 15.14
C VAL A 34 -8.70 10.16 14.37
N SER A 35 -9.78 10.48 15.09
CA SER A 35 -11.01 11.18 14.65
C SER A 35 -12.23 10.77 15.51
N LYS A 36 -12.24 11.20 16.79
CA LYS A 36 -13.43 11.12 17.66
C LYS A 36 -14.46 12.22 17.40
N VAL A 37 -14.20 13.13 16.46
CA VAL A 37 -15.14 14.16 16.05
C VAL A 37 -16.24 13.54 15.20
N VAL A 38 -17.35 13.18 15.84
CA VAL A 38 -18.51 12.64 15.12
C VAL A 38 -19.12 13.76 14.28
N GLY A 39 -19.52 13.40 13.05
CA GLY A 39 -20.13 14.33 12.10
C GLY A 39 -21.49 14.89 12.55
N PRO A 40 -22.22 15.59 11.67
CA PRO A 40 -23.38 16.41 12.01
C PRO A 40 -24.63 15.66 12.50
N LEU A 41 -24.54 14.32 12.66
CA LEU A 41 -25.55 13.48 13.30
C LEU A 41 -24.87 12.42 14.18
N VAL A 42 -25.31 12.34 15.44
CA VAL A 42 -24.98 11.26 16.37
C VAL A 42 -26.25 10.58 16.84
N GLN A 43 -26.41 9.31 16.46
CA GLN A 43 -27.55 8.49 16.86
C GLN A 43 -27.53 8.19 18.36
N LYS A 44 -28.71 8.07 18.98
CA LYS A 44 -28.86 7.78 20.42
C LYS A 44 -28.06 6.57 20.90
N GLU A 45 -27.99 5.52 20.07
CA GLU A 45 -27.29 4.27 20.39
C GLU A 45 -25.77 4.38 20.26
N LYS A 46 -25.24 5.43 19.63
CA LYS A 46 -23.81 5.70 19.44
C LYS A 46 -23.22 6.64 20.50
N ARG A 47 -24.03 7.07 21.47
CA ARG A 47 -23.57 7.90 22.60
C ARG A 47 -22.59 7.12 23.47
N HIS A 48 -21.46 7.72 23.82
CA HIS A 48 -20.47 7.12 24.72
C HIS A 48 -21.02 7.06 26.15
N ALA A 49 -20.99 5.88 26.79
CA ALA A 49 -21.39 5.74 28.19
C ALA A 49 -20.24 6.14 29.13
N ILE A 50 -20.46 7.17 29.94
CA ILE A 50 -19.50 7.64 30.98
C ILE A 50 -19.71 6.86 32.28
N ALA A 51 -20.97 6.67 32.69
CA ALA A 51 -21.31 5.97 33.92
C ALA A 51 -22.64 5.23 33.77
N HIS A 52 -22.74 4.04 34.38
CA HIS A 52 -23.97 3.26 34.43
C HIS A 52 -24.06 2.55 35.79
N THR A 53 -25.15 2.75 36.50
CA THR A 53 -25.40 2.27 37.87
C THR A 53 -26.86 1.85 38.00
N GLU A 54 -27.21 1.14 39.08
CA GLU A 54 -28.62 0.84 39.38
C GLU A 54 -29.47 2.10 39.71
N TYR A 55 -28.83 3.24 39.97
CA TYR A 55 -29.45 4.53 40.34
C TYR A 55 -29.47 5.54 39.19
N GLY A 56 -28.93 5.20 38.03
CA GLY A 56 -28.89 6.10 36.87
C GLY A 56 -27.70 5.88 35.95
N GLN A 57 -27.66 6.68 34.89
CA GLN A 57 -26.65 6.62 33.84
C GLN A 57 -26.26 8.00 33.32
N ILE A 58 -25.03 8.13 32.84
CA ILE A 58 -24.49 9.30 32.15
C ILE A 58 -23.95 8.85 30.80
N SER A 59 -24.42 9.48 29.72
CA SER A 59 -23.91 9.26 28.36
C SER A 59 -23.55 10.59 27.71
N ALA A 60 -22.62 10.57 26.75
CA ALA A 60 -22.03 11.75 26.15
C ALA A 60 -21.97 11.68 24.63
N VAL A 61 -21.86 12.85 24.01
CA VAL A 61 -21.70 13.07 22.58
C VAL A 61 -20.68 14.17 22.36
N GLU A 62 -19.72 13.92 21.48
CA GLU A 62 -18.92 14.97 20.84
C GLU A 62 -19.38 15.09 19.39
N ILE A 63 -19.97 16.24 19.03
CA ILE A 63 -20.56 16.49 17.71
C ILE A 63 -19.91 17.71 17.05
N SER A 64 -19.55 17.62 15.78
CA SER A 64 -19.15 18.77 14.97
C SER A 64 -20.27 19.18 14.04
N ASP A 65 -20.39 20.49 13.81
CA ASP A 65 -21.27 21.03 12.76
C ASP A 65 -20.64 20.97 11.35
N GLY A 66 -19.42 20.42 11.24
CA GLY A 66 -18.63 20.36 10.00
C GLY A 66 -17.66 21.53 9.81
N ILE A 67 -17.78 22.60 10.61
CA ILE A 67 -16.93 23.81 10.54
C ILE A 67 -16.36 24.17 11.92
N LYS A 68 -17.12 23.90 12.98
CA LYS A 68 -16.81 24.15 14.39
C LYS A 68 -17.19 22.95 15.25
N GLY A 69 -16.42 22.77 16.31
CA GLY A 69 -16.59 21.70 17.27
C GLY A 69 -15.22 21.19 17.76
N PRO A 70 -15.19 20.05 18.46
CA PRO A 70 -16.37 19.30 18.91
C PRO A 70 -17.19 20.06 19.96
N TYR A 71 -18.51 19.97 19.87
CA TYR A 71 -19.45 20.37 20.90
C TYR A 71 -19.70 19.19 21.84
N GLN A 72 -19.40 19.34 23.12
CA GLN A 72 -19.58 18.28 24.11
C GLN A 72 -20.96 18.39 24.78
N LEU A 73 -21.79 17.36 24.60
CA LEU A 73 -23.08 17.22 25.25
C LEU A 73 -23.06 16.00 26.19
N GLN A 74 -23.76 16.08 27.31
CA GLN A 74 -24.07 14.93 28.15
C GLN A 74 -25.56 14.81 28.47
N PHE A 75 -25.96 13.57 28.74
CA PHE A 75 -27.31 13.14 29.08
C PHE A 75 -27.25 12.39 30.40
N ILE A 76 -27.63 13.08 31.47
CA ILE A 76 -27.66 12.57 32.83
C ILE A 76 -29.08 12.06 33.10
N THR A 77 -29.20 10.79 33.47
CA THR A 77 -30.47 10.17 33.87
C THR A 77 -30.33 9.66 35.30
N LEU A 78 -31.21 10.11 36.20
CA LEU A 78 -31.30 9.66 37.58
C LEU A 78 -32.62 8.90 37.78
N GLU A 79 -32.54 7.71 38.38
CA GLU A 79 -33.71 7.01 38.91
C GLU A 79 -34.33 7.80 40.06
N PRO A 80 -35.62 7.62 40.40
CA PRO A 80 -36.24 8.28 41.56
C PRO A 80 -35.48 8.03 42.86
N ASN A 81 -35.37 9.05 43.72
CA ASN A 81 -34.56 9.04 44.95
C ASN A 81 -33.06 8.67 44.76
N SER A 82 -32.41 9.26 43.77
CA SER A 82 -30.98 9.07 43.48
C SER A 82 -30.20 10.38 43.60
N LEU A 83 -28.90 10.28 43.80
CA LEU A 83 -27.96 11.39 43.99
C LEU A 83 -26.81 11.24 42.99
N PHE A 84 -26.67 12.19 42.09
CA PHE A 84 -25.40 12.46 41.40
C PHE A 84 -24.48 13.16 42.41
N LEU A 85 -23.36 12.53 42.73
CA LEU A 85 -22.39 12.99 43.73
C LEU A 85 -21.70 14.31 43.34
N PRO A 86 -21.07 15.03 44.30
CA PRO A 86 -20.43 16.31 44.04
C PRO A 86 -19.26 16.23 43.05
N VAL A 87 -19.32 17.08 42.02
CA VAL A 87 -18.27 17.25 41.01
C VAL A 87 -17.86 18.73 40.90
N LEU A 88 -16.56 19.00 40.74
CA LEU A 88 -16.03 20.31 40.37
C LEU A 88 -16.14 20.48 38.85
N LEU A 89 -16.79 21.54 38.41
CA LEU A 89 -17.04 21.84 37.00
C LEU A 89 -15.86 22.61 36.37
N HIS A 90 -15.33 22.11 35.24
CA HIS A 90 -14.21 22.71 34.50
C HIS A 90 -14.65 23.59 33.32
N ALA A 91 -15.86 23.39 32.80
CA ALA A 91 -16.42 24.12 31.66
C ALA A 91 -17.79 24.73 32.02
N ASP A 92 -18.20 25.83 31.38
CA ASP A 92 -19.55 26.37 31.59
C ASP A 92 -20.61 25.35 31.13
N MET A 93 -21.53 24.98 32.02
CA MET A 93 -22.60 24.03 31.77
C MET A 93 -23.91 24.77 31.53
N VAL A 94 -24.54 24.58 30.37
CA VAL A 94 -25.93 25.01 30.13
C VAL A 94 -26.79 23.78 29.95
N PHE A 95 -27.85 23.65 30.74
CA PHE A 95 -28.68 22.45 30.76
C PHE A 95 -30.17 22.72 30.59
N TYR A 96 -30.86 21.69 30.09
CA TYR A 96 -32.30 21.58 29.93
C TYR A 96 -32.82 20.29 30.60
N VAL A 97 -33.89 20.41 31.37
CA VAL A 97 -34.54 19.26 32.02
C VAL A 97 -35.61 18.67 31.10
N GLN A 98 -35.38 17.44 30.63
CA GLN A 98 -36.23 16.75 29.66
C GLN A 98 -37.46 16.08 30.29
N THR A 99 -37.27 15.42 31.44
CA THR A 99 -38.31 14.70 32.22
C THR A 99 -37.96 14.71 33.70
N GLY A 100 -38.93 14.41 34.55
CA GLY A 100 -38.80 14.25 35.99
C GLY A 100 -38.59 15.55 36.75
N SER A 101 -38.32 15.40 38.05
CA SER A 101 -38.05 16.50 38.97
C SER A 101 -36.94 16.16 39.98
N GLY A 102 -36.44 17.18 40.67
CA GLY A 102 -35.40 17.06 41.69
C GLY A 102 -34.93 18.42 42.20
N SER A 103 -33.79 18.43 42.87
CA SER A 103 -33.04 19.65 43.17
C SER A 103 -31.65 19.62 42.54
N PHE A 104 -31.24 20.76 42.00
CA PHE A 104 -29.89 21.01 41.49
C PHE A 104 -29.23 22.02 42.43
N SER A 105 -28.11 21.64 43.03
CA SER A 105 -27.42 22.43 44.06
C SER A 105 -25.97 22.64 43.67
N TRP A 106 -25.45 23.85 43.89
CA TRP A 106 -24.06 24.18 43.60
C TRP A 106 -23.49 25.22 44.56
N VAL A 107 -22.17 25.36 44.51
CA VAL A 107 -21.38 26.33 45.27
C VAL A 107 -20.52 27.10 44.28
N ASP A 108 -20.66 28.43 44.27
CA ASP A 108 -19.86 29.37 43.48
C ASP A 108 -19.64 30.68 44.25
N ASP A 109 -18.47 31.31 44.10
CA ASP A 109 -18.10 32.57 44.77
C ASP A 109 -18.37 32.60 46.30
N SER A 110 -18.19 31.45 46.97
CA SER A 110 -18.53 31.20 48.39
C SER A 110 -20.02 31.37 48.75
N GLU A 111 -20.94 31.33 47.78
CA GLU A 111 -22.39 31.30 48.02
C GLU A 111 -22.97 29.92 47.73
N ARG A 112 -23.82 29.40 48.63
CA ARG A 112 -24.59 28.17 48.41
C ARG A 112 -25.83 28.49 47.60
N ASN A 113 -25.96 27.84 46.45
CA ASN A 113 -27.09 27.97 45.55
C ASN A 113 -27.85 26.64 45.40
N GLN A 114 -29.17 26.73 45.27
CA GLN A 114 -30.05 25.59 44.96
C GLN A 114 -31.24 26.08 44.14
N ILE A 115 -31.63 25.27 43.15
CA ILE A 115 -32.89 25.41 42.43
C ILE A 115 -33.63 24.07 42.41
N ASP A 116 -34.96 24.14 42.44
CA ASP A 116 -35.79 22.98 42.15
C ASP A 116 -35.93 22.84 40.63
N VAL A 117 -35.65 21.64 40.13
CA VAL A 117 -35.68 21.30 38.70
C VAL A 117 -36.90 20.47 38.38
N LYS A 118 -37.54 20.78 37.25
CA LYS A 118 -38.66 20.03 36.66
C LYS A 118 -38.58 20.15 35.15
N LYS A 119 -39.27 19.26 34.41
CA LYS A 119 -39.42 19.31 32.95
C LYS A 119 -39.58 20.75 32.41
N GLY A 120 -38.74 21.12 31.45
CA GLY A 120 -38.72 22.44 30.82
C GLY A 120 -37.80 23.49 31.48
N VAL A 121 -37.26 23.25 32.68
CA VAL A 121 -36.31 24.17 33.31
C VAL A 121 -35.00 24.22 32.52
N ILE A 122 -34.50 25.44 32.31
CA ILE A 122 -33.18 25.72 31.73
C ILE A 122 -32.37 26.50 32.76
N TYR A 123 -31.09 26.18 32.90
CA TYR A 123 -30.17 26.96 33.74
C TYR A 123 -28.71 26.89 33.26
N ARG A 124 -27.86 27.78 33.78
CA ARG A 124 -26.40 27.79 33.55
C ARG A 124 -25.63 27.73 34.86
N ILE A 125 -24.65 26.84 34.93
CA ILE A 125 -23.65 26.77 35.99
C ILE A 125 -22.31 27.22 35.41
N ARG A 126 -21.55 28.02 36.17
CA ARG A 126 -20.26 28.58 35.74
C ARG A 126 -19.13 27.60 36.00
N THR A 127 -18.11 27.57 35.12
CA THR A 127 -16.84 26.89 35.42
C THR A 127 -16.29 27.31 36.80
N GLY A 128 -15.65 26.37 37.50
CA GLY A 128 -15.20 26.50 38.89
C GLY A 128 -16.26 26.20 39.95
N SER A 129 -17.53 26.02 39.59
CA SER A 129 -18.57 25.64 40.56
C SER A 129 -18.46 24.18 40.97
N VAL A 130 -18.73 23.85 42.24
CA VAL A 130 -18.98 22.45 42.66
C VAL A 130 -20.48 22.21 42.70
N PHE A 131 -20.98 21.19 42.00
CA PHE A 131 -22.42 20.89 41.95
C PHE A 131 -22.75 19.42 42.22
N PHE A 132 -24.00 19.16 42.62
CA PHE A 132 -24.59 17.83 42.77
C PHE A 132 -26.10 17.89 42.45
N ILE A 133 -26.70 16.74 42.11
CA ILE A 133 -28.11 16.67 41.67
C ILE A 133 -28.83 15.57 42.44
N LYS A 134 -29.96 15.87 43.07
CA LYS A 134 -30.83 14.88 43.71
C LYS A 134 -32.14 14.77 42.96
N SER A 135 -32.51 13.57 42.50
CA SER A 135 -33.85 13.33 41.94
C SER A 135 -34.90 13.21 43.05
N SER A 136 -36.12 13.64 42.75
CA SER A 136 -37.26 13.49 43.66
C SER A 136 -37.74 12.05 43.76
N LEU A 137 -38.53 11.77 44.80
CA LEU A 137 -39.35 10.56 44.91
C LEU A 137 -40.83 10.93 44.78
N GLU A 138 -41.22 11.38 43.60
CA GLU A 138 -42.62 11.70 43.30
C GLU A 138 -43.45 10.44 42.99
N PHE A 139 -44.77 10.55 43.12
CA PHE A 139 -45.71 9.44 42.93
C PHE A 139 -45.60 8.81 41.55
N GLU A 140 -45.44 9.63 40.50
CA GLU A 140 -45.31 9.19 39.11
C GLU A 140 -43.99 8.45 38.82
N ARG A 141 -43.00 8.55 39.72
CA ARG A 141 -41.68 7.91 39.61
C ARG A 141 -40.97 8.19 38.27
N GLU A 142 -41.22 9.33 37.64
CA GLU A 142 -40.57 9.72 36.39
C GLU A 142 -39.06 9.95 36.61
N LYS A 143 -38.23 9.38 35.74
CA LYS A 143 -36.77 9.52 35.81
C LYS A 143 -36.37 10.97 35.50
N LEU A 144 -35.53 11.56 36.34
CA LEU A 144 -34.98 12.90 36.09
C LEU A 144 -33.96 12.81 34.97
N ARG A 145 -34.28 13.36 33.79
CA ARG A 145 -33.38 13.41 32.63
C ARG A 145 -32.96 14.84 32.36
N ILE A 146 -31.66 15.07 32.28
CA ILE A 146 -31.04 16.37 32.02
C ILE A 146 -30.14 16.23 30.79
N CYS A 147 -30.32 17.12 29.82
CA CYS A 147 -29.41 17.30 28.70
C CYS A 147 -28.59 18.57 28.95
N ALA A 148 -27.26 18.49 28.87
CA ALA A 148 -26.36 19.60 29.10
C ALA A 148 -25.36 19.74 27.95
N ILE A 149 -25.05 20.97 27.56
CA ILE A 149 -23.90 21.32 26.73
C ILE A 149 -22.83 21.96 27.60
N PHE A 150 -21.57 21.63 27.33
CA PHE A 150 -20.41 22.19 28.01
C PHE A 150 -19.64 23.10 27.06
N THR A 151 -19.22 24.26 27.58
CA THR A 151 -18.54 25.30 26.81
C THR A 151 -17.32 25.82 27.56
N ASN A 152 -16.16 25.81 26.91
CA ASN A 152 -14.97 26.43 27.46
C ASN A 152 -15.07 27.96 27.27
N PRO A 153 -14.77 28.77 28.29
CA PRO A 153 -14.78 30.23 28.16
C PRO A 153 -13.74 30.70 27.15
N HIS A 154 -14.08 31.75 26.39
CA HIS A 154 -13.33 32.26 25.22
C HIS A 154 -11.86 32.70 25.44
N ASN A 155 -11.29 32.56 26.64
CA ASN A 155 -9.94 33.01 26.99
C ASN A 155 -8.90 31.88 27.14
N ILE A 156 -9.24 30.61 26.88
CA ILE A 156 -8.25 29.52 26.88
C ILE A 156 -7.69 29.37 25.47
N GLU A 157 -6.80 30.29 25.09
CA GLU A 157 -6.14 30.37 23.77
C GLU A 157 -5.11 29.24 23.54
N TYR A 158 -4.97 28.32 24.52
CA TYR A 158 -3.91 27.29 24.57
C TYR A 158 -4.39 25.92 25.12
N SER A 159 -5.55 25.40 24.71
CA SER A 159 -5.99 24.04 25.09
C SER A 159 -6.28 23.11 23.92
N HIS A 160 -5.34 22.99 22.98
CA HIS A 160 -5.33 21.90 21.99
C HIS A 160 -4.84 20.55 22.55
N GLN A 161 -4.64 20.42 23.87
CA GLN A 161 -3.91 19.30 24.48
C GLN A 161 -4.53 18.65 25.74
N PHE A 162 -5.72 19.05 26.16
CA PHE A 162 -6.47 18.29 27.17
C PHE A 162 -7.88 17.99 26.68
N TYR A 163 -8.14 16.71 26.44
CA TYR A 163 -9.49 16.12 26.45
C TYR A 163 -10.02 16.15 27.90
N SER A 164 -10.21 17.35 28.44
CA SER A 164 -10.63 17.54 29.82
C SER A 164 -12.09 17.13 29.95
N GLU A 165 -12.36 16.11 30.77
CA GLU A 165 -13.70 15.83 31.26
C GLU A 165 -14.32 17.13 31.81
N PRO A 166 -15.60 17.43 31.49
CA PRO A 166 -16.18 18.74 31.77
C PRO A 166 -16.31 19.03 33.27
N TYR A 167 -16.17 18.01 34.10
CA TYR A 167 -16.11 18.07 35.55
C TYR A 167 -15.27 16.88 36.07
N ILE A 168 -14.85 16.96 37.33
CA ILE A 168 -14.17 15.86 38.06
C ILE A 168 -14.83 15.64 39.42
N MET A 169 -14.87 14.40 39.89
CA MET A 169 -15.41 14.06 41.21
C MET A 169 -14.58 14.70 42.34
N VAL A 170 -15.26 15.33 43.32
CA VAL A 170 -14.56 15.97 44.46
C VAL A 170 -13.73 14.97 45.27
N SER A 171 -14.20 13.72 45.38
CA SER A 171 -13.45 12.63 46.01
C SER A 171 -12.12 12.34 45.32
N GLU A 172 -12.02 12.52 43.99
CA GLU A 172 -10.81 12.26 43.21
C GLU A 172 -9.81 13.41 43.31
N LEU A 173 -10.29 14.66 43.36
CA LEU A 173 -9.45 15.82 43.68
C LEU A 173 -8.76 15.67 45.04
N ILE A 174 -9.49 15.21 46.06
CA ILE A 174 -8.93 15.01 47.40
C ILE A 174 -8.00 13.78 47.43
N THR A 175 -8.43 12.64 46.89
CA THR A 175 -7.62 11.39 46.94
C THR A 175 -6.42 11.39 46.00
N GLY A 176 -6.26 12.39 45.13
CA GLY A 176 -5.06 12.59 44.30
C GLY A 176 -3.82 13.12 45.05
N PHE A 177 -3.96 13.61 46.29
CA PHE A 177 -2.82 14.07 47.09
C PHE A 177 -2.17 12.95 47.92
N ASP A 178 -0.86 13.05 48.13
CA ASP A 178 -0.12 12.12 49.00
C ASP A 178 -0.70 12.02 50.41
N LYS A 179 -0.71 10.81 50.99
CA LYS A 179 -1.27 10.56 52.33
C LYS A 179 -0.71 11.50 53.40
N LYS A 180 0.58 11.85 53.34
CA LYS A 180 1.23 12.77 54.28
C LYS A 180 0.75 14.23 54.11
N VAL A 181 0.49 14.65 52.87
CA VAL A 181 -0.10 15.98 52.58
C VAL A 181 -1.52 16.02 53.11
N LEU A 182 -2.33 14.97 52.88
CA LEU A 182 -3.69 14.87 53.40
C LEU A 182 -3.75 14.88 54.94
N GLN A 183 -2.89 14.12 55.62
CA GLN A 183 -2.78 14.14 57.08
C GLN A 183 -2.48 15.54 57.62
N ALA A 184 -1.53 16.24 56.99
CA ALA A 184 -1.14 17.59 57.40
C ALA A 184 -2.22 18.64 57.08
N ALA A 185 -2.87 18.56 55.92
CA ALA A 185 -3.85 19.53 55.44
C ALA A 185 -5.20 19.43 56.18
N PHE A 186 -5.68 18.21 56.44
CA PHE A 186 -6.92 17.98 57.19
C PHE A 186 -6.71 17.86 58.70
N GLN A 187 -5.46 17.82 59.18
CA GLN A 187 -5.09 17.65 60.59
C GLN A 187 -5.69 16.36 61.23
N VAL A 188 -5.81 15.29 60.45
CA VAL A 188 -6.39 14.00 60.87
C VAL A 188 -5.34 12.89 61.02
N SER A 189 -5.71 11.81 61.71
CA SER A 189 -4.81 10.66 61.92
C SER A 189 -4.48 9.94 60.60
N ALA A 190 -3.36 9.20 60.60
CA ALA A 190 -2.98 8.37 59.47
C ALA A 190 -4.02 7.30 59.13
N GLU A 191 -4.73 6.79 60.13
CA GLU A 191 -5.82 5.82 59.98
C GLU A 191 -7.02 6.39 59.21
N VAL A 192 -7.40 7.66 59.47
CA VAL A 192 -8.48 8.33 58.74
C VAL A 192 -8.12 8.46 57.26
N ILE A 193 -6.88 8.85 56.94
CA ILE A 193 -6.43 8.96 55.54
C ILE A 193 -6.26 7.58 54.89
N ASP A 194 -5.83 6.55 55.63
CA ASP A 194 -5.77 5.19 55.08
C ASP A 194 -7.16 4.66 54.75
N ASN A 195 -8.14 4.85 55.65
CA ASN A 195 -9.53 4.49 55.37
C ASN A 195 -10.11 5.27 54.18
N LEU A 196 -9.84 6.58 54.06
CA LEU A 196 -10.27 7.41 52.93
C LEU A 196 -9.69 6.93 51.60
N THR A 197 -8.41 6.53 51.58
CA THR A 197 -7.70 6.14 50.35
C THR A 197 -7.81 4.65 50.01
N ARG A 198 -8.16 3.80 50.97
CA ARG A 198 -8.37 2.34 50.78
C ARG A 198 -9.82 1.99 50.43
N THR A 199 -10.77 2.87 50.73
CA THR A 199 -12.19 2.69 50.34
C THR A 199 -12.32 2.76 48.82
N SER A 200 -13.05 1.83 48.22
CA SER A 200 -13.34 1.84 46.78
C SER A 200 -14.07 3.13 46.39
N LYS A 201 -13.63 3.80 45.32
CA LYS A 201 -14.30 4.99 44.77
C LYS A 201 -15.80 4.70 44.57
N PRO A 202 -16.72 5.52 45.13
CA PRO A 202 -18.14 5.35 44.88
C PRO A 202 -18.45 5.62 43.40
N PRO A 203 -19.46 4.96 42.81
CA PRO A 203 -19.89 5.30 41.47
C PRO A 203 -20.49 6.73 41.46
N PRO A 204 -20.46 7.46 40.32
CA PRO A 204 -20.90 8.86 40.28
C PRO A 204 -22.36 9.06 40.73
N ILE A 205 -23.22 8.05 40.51
CA ILE A 205 -24.64 8.10 40.89
C ILE A 205 -24.91 7.00 41.94
N VAL A 206 -25.50 7.39 43.06
CA VAL A 206 -25.84 6.52 44.20
C VAL A 206 -27.28 6.72 44.64
N HIS A 207 -27.81 5.81 45.48
CA HIS A 207 -29.07 6.03 46.18
C HIS A 207 -29.01 7.32 47.02
N ALA A 208 -30.05 8.16 46.96
CA ALA A 208 -30.07 9.37 47.77
C ALA A 208 -30.35 9.02 49.26
N PRO A 209 -29.58 9.57 50.21
CA PRO A 209 -29.80 9.31 51.63
C PRO A 209 -31.21 9.73 52.06
N SER A 210 -31.83 8.90 52.92
CA SER A 210 -33.17 9.13 53.46
C SER A 210 -33.17 10.32 54.42
N LYS A 211 -34.24 11.12 54.38
CA LYS A 211 -34.50 12.13 55.42
C LYS A 211 -35.05 11.42 56.66
N ASN A 212 -34.18 10.99 57.57
CA ASN A 212 -34.63 10.52 58.88
C ASN A 212 -35.08 11.73 59.72
N THR A 213 -36.29 11.66 60.29
CA THR A 213 -37.06 12.82 60.79
C THR A 213 -36.63 13.37 62.15
N THR A 214 -35.41 13.10 62.60
CA THR A 214 -34.93 13.48 63.95
C THR A 214 -33.52 14.05 63.99
N ASP A 215 -32.78 14.09 62.89
CA ASP A 215 -31.48 14.76 62.85
C ASP A 215 -31.39 15.72 61.66
N GLN A 216 -31.37 17.02 61.97
CA GLN A 216 -31.48 18.11 60.99
C GLN A 216 -30.14 18.43 60.32
N SER A 217 -29.33 17.39 60.11
CA SER A 217 -28.13 17.40 59.27
C SER A 217 -28.54 17.67 57.82
N ASP A 218 -28.63 18.94 57.44
CA ASP A 218 -28.55 19.33 56.04
C ASP A 218 -27.10 19.06 55.59
N TRP A 219 -26.81 17.81 55.25
CA TRP A 219 -25.51 17.32 54.77
C TRP A 219 -24.95 18.15 53.60
N THR A 220 -25.83 18.87 52.88
CA THR A 220 -25.42 19.84 51.85
C THR A 220 -24.74 21.09 52.42
N THR A 221 -25.09 21.49 53.66
CA THR A 221 -24.35 22.48 54.47
C THR A 221 -23.00 21.92 54.89
N GLN A 222 -22.91 20.67 55.35
CA GLN A 222 -21.63 20.06 55.73
C GLN A 222 -20.68 19.94 54.53
N ILE A 223 -21.20 19.58 53.34
CA ILE A 223 -20.43 19.61 52.09
C ILE A 223 -20.00 21.04 51.75
N PHE A 224 -20.86 22.05 51.92
CA PHE A 224 -20.49 23.44 51.70
C PHE A 224 -19.39 23.92 52.66
N GLU A 225 -19.50 23.62 53.95
CA GLU A 225 -18.48 23.94 54.96
C GLU A 225 -17.14 23.27 54.62
N ALA A 226 -17.17 22.00 54.22
CA ALA A 226 -15.98 21.25 53.79
C ALA A 226 -15.35 21.78 52.49
N LEU A 227 -16.14 22.31 51.56
CA LEU A 227 -15.67 22.84 50.27
C LEU A 227 -15.16 24.28 50.35
N THR A 228 -15.71 25.09 51.26
CA THR A 228 -15.39 26.54 51.35
C THR A 228 -14.48 26.90 52.52
N GLY A 229 -14.40 26.06 53.56
CA GLY A 229 -13.72 26.38 54.81
C GLY A 229 -14.43 27.48 55.63
N VAL A 230 -15.60 27.94 55.20
CA VAL A 230 -16.39 28.98 55.87
C VAL A 230 -17.45 28.30 56.75
N GLY A 231 -17.39 28.55 58.06
CA GLY A 231 -18.37 28.01 59.01
C GLY A 231 -19.74 28.66 58.87
N SER A 232 -20.80 27.88 59.11
CA SER A 232 -22.21 28.29 59.06
C SER A 232 -22.56 29.63 59.75
N TYR A 233 -21.85 30.00 60.81
CA TYR A 233 -22.08 31.23 61.59
C TYR A 233 -21.93 32.55 60.82
N GLU A 234 -21.14 32.61 59.74
CA GLU A 234 -21.01 33.86 58.95
C GLU A 234 -22.18 34.11 57.98
N PHE A 235 -23.03 33.11 57.71
CA PHE A 235 -23.99 33.16 56.61
C PHE A 235 -25.48 33.24 57.00
N GLU A 236 -25.88 32.97 58.25
CA GLU A 236 -27.29 33.07 58.65
C GLU A 236 -27.91 34.46 58.44
N ASN A 237 -27.08 35.51 58.41
CA ASN A 237 -27.51 36.89 58.17
C ASN A 237 -27.71 37.26 56.68
N LYS A 238 -27.29 36.42 55.72
CA LYS A 238 -27.55 36.65 54.29
C LYS A 238 -28.86 35.96 53.88
N LYS A 239 -29.93 36.75 53.72
CA LYS A 239 -31.22 36.27 53.16
C LYS A 239 -30.98 35.43 51.89
N LYS A 240 -31.42 34.17 51.90
CA LYS A 240 -31.48 33.30 50.72
C LYS A 240 -32.16 34.04 49.56
N LYS A 241 -31.38 34.51 48.58
CA LYS A 241 -31.92 34.97 47.31
C LYS A 241 -32.42 33.73 46.57
N SER A 242 -33.73 33.62 46.39
CA SER A 242 -34.30 32.61 45.50
C SER A 242 -33.81 32.89 44.08
N THR A 243 -32.94 32.01 43.59
CA THR A 243 -32.42 32.07 42.23
C THR A 243 -33.55 31.73 41.26
N LYS A 244 -34.08 32.74 40.57
CA LYS A 244 -35.21 32.59 39.66
C LYS A 244 -34.83 31.69 38.48
N THR A 245 -35.41 30.49 38.44
CA THR A 245 -35.34 29.58 37.29
C THR A 245 -36.15 30.10 36.11
N PHE A 246 -35.82 29.63 34.91
CA PHE A 246 -36.60 29.86 33.70
C PHE A 246 -37.11 28.52 33.17
N ASN A 247 -38.40 28.42 32.87
CA ASN A 247 -38.98 27.25 32.23
C ASN A 247 -39.45 27.61 30.82
N ILE A 248 -38.93 26.90 29.79
CA ILE A 248 -39.27 27.17 28.39
C ILE A 248 -40.73 26.80 28.05
N LEU A 249 -41.34 25.88 28.80
CA LEU A 249 -42.72 25.47 28.56
C LEU A 249 -43.69 26.60 28.96
N ASP A 250 -43.39 27.34 30.02
CA ASP A 250 -44.16 28.50 30.49
C ASP A 250 -44.03 29.73 29.56
N LYS A 251 -42.99 29.78 28.70
CA LYS A 251 -42.83 30.85 27.71
C LYS A 251 -43.87 30.71 26.59
N LYS A 252 -44.51 31.82 26.19
CA LYS A 252 -45.28 31.88 24.94
C LYS A 252 -44.38 31.59 23.72
N PRO A 253 -44.86 30.91 22.67
CA PRO A 253 -44.14 30.75 21.42
C PRO A 253 -43.70 32.09 20.82
N ASP A 254 -42.52 32.10 20.20
CA ASP A 254 -42.05 33.22 19.37
C ASP A 254 -42.70 33.18 17.98
N PHE A 255 -43.07 31.98 17.52
CA PHE A 255 -43.93 31.75 16.36
C PHE A 255 -44.87 30.57 16.63
N GLN A 256 -46.11 30.65 16.14
CA GLN A 256 -47.10 29.57 16.18
C GLN A 256 -48.12 29.72 15.04
N ASN A 257 -48.45 28.62 14.38
CA ASN A 257 -49.60 28.47 13.47
C ASN A 257 -50.17 27.04 13.58
N CYS A 258 -51.00 26.61 12.62
CA CYS A 258 -51.57 25.26 12.61
C CYS A 258 -50.52 24.15 12.41
N ASN A 259 -49.38 24.50 11.80
CA ASN A 259 -48.31 23.56 11.41
C ASN A 259 -47.26 23.35 12.52
N GLY A 260 -47.31 24.13 13.61
CA GLY A 260 -46.38 23.98 14.73
C GLY A 260 -46.12 25.25 15.52
N TRP A 261 -45.06 25.21 16.32
CA TRP A 261 -44.58 26.36 17.09
C TRP A 261 -43.07 26.32 17.36
N SER A 262 -42.48 27.48 17.64
CA SER A 262 -41.09 27.60 18.07
C SER A 262 -40.92 28.54 19.26
N LYS A 263 -39.89 28.28 20.07
CA LYS A 263 -39.51 29.03 21.27
C LYS A 263 -37.99 29.18 21.32
N THR A 264 -37.51 30.37 21.70
CA THR A 264 -36.08 30.65 21.92
C THR A 264 -35.87 31.36 23.25
N VAL A 265 -34.86 30.92 24.01
CA VAL A 265 -34.46 31.45 25.32
C VAL A 265 -33.00 31.89 25.21
N ASN A 266 -32.74 33.17 25.45
CA ASN A 266 -31.40 33.75 25.42
C ASN A 266 -31.16 34.62 26.66
N ARG A 267 -30.01 35.30 26.72
CA ARG A 267 -29.62 36.14 27.86
C ARG A 267 -30.57 37.31 28.17
N LYS A 268 -31.46 37.70 27.25
CA LYS A 268 -32.52 38.69 27.49
C LYS A 268 -33.64 38.11 28.36
N ASP A 269 -34.00 36.86 28.12
CA ASP A 269 -35.02 36.12 28.86
C ASP A 269 -34.49 35.67 30.24
N MET A 270 -33.27 35.13 30.27
CA MET A 270 -32.61 34.67 31.49
C MET A 270 -31.18 35.18 31.61
N LYS A 271 -30.93 36.08 32.57
CA LYS A 271 -29.61 36.68 32.84
C LYS A 271 -28.51 35.65 33.16
N ALA A 272 -28.86 34.47 33.69
CA ALA A 272 -27.89 33.40 33.97
C ALA A 272 -27.12 32.93 32.72
N LEU A 273 -27.72 32.99 31.53
CA LEU A 273 -27.07 32.66 30.24
C LEU A 273 -26.02 33.69 29.79
N LYS A 274 -25.85 34.82 30.51
CA LYS A 274 -24.88 35.86 30.14
C LYS A 274 -23.44 35.38 30.41
N GLY A 275 -22.77 34.88 29.37
CA GLY A 275 -21.33 34.63 29.36
C GLY A 275 -20.88 33.28 28.81
N SER A 276 -21.79 32.30 28.66
CA SER A 276 -21.49 31.06 27.93
C SER A 276 -21.60 31.21 26.40
N ASP A 277 -22.17 32.33 25.95
CA ASP A 277 -22.65 32.53 24.59
C ASP A 277 -23.46 31.33 24.04
N ILE A 278 -24.26 30.68 24.90
CA ILE A 278 -25.27 29.69 24.52
C ILE A 278 -26.69 30.26 24.69
N GLY A 279 -27.52 30.10 23.66
CA GLY A 279 -28.98 30.17 23.75
C GLY A 279 -29.60 28.78 23.68
N VAL A 280 -30.87 28.64 24.04
CA VAL A 280 -31.65 27.40 23.89
C VAL A 280 -32.85 27.67 22.99
N PHE A 281 -33.19 26.75 22.10
CA PHE A 281 -34.40 26.80 21.29
C PHE A 281 -35.18 25.48 21.39
N MET A 282 -36.47 25.52 21.06
CA MET A 282 -37.35 24.37 21.03
C MET A 282 -38.37 24.56 19.90
N VAL A 283 -38.54 23.52 19.10
CA VAL A 283 -39.43 23.50 17.94
C VAL A 283 -40.35 22.30 18.05
N ASN A 284 -41.62 22.49 17.69
CA ASN A 284 -42.60 21.44 17.50
C ASN A 284 -43.18 21.61 16.10
N LEU A 285 -43.04 20.56 15.29
CA LEU A 285 -43.62 20.42 13.96
C LEU A 285 -44.72 19.38 14.05
N THR A 286 -45.92 19.71 13.57
CA THR A 286 -47.01 18.74 13.45
C THR A 286 -46.72 17.74 12.34
N GLN A 287 -47.50 16.65 12.26
CA GLN A 287 -47.45 15.69 11.16
C GLN A 287 -47.52 16.41 9.80
N GLY A 288 -46.67 16.00 8.84
CA GLY A 288 -46.64 16.55 7.48
C GLY A 288 -46.31 18.05 7.40
N SER A 289 -45.55 18.60 8.34
CA SER A 289 -45.12 20.00 8.35
C SER A 289 -43.60 20.15 8.27
N MET A 290 -43.15 21.36 7.92
CA MET A 290 -41.73 21.72 7.93
C MET A 290 -41.48 23.06 8.63
N MET A 291 -40.32 23.20 9.27
CA MET A 291 -39.71 24.51 9.40
C MET A 291 -39.12 24.88 8.04
N GLY A 292 -39.63 25.96 7.45
CA GLY A 292 -39.33 26.33 6.06
C GLY A 292 -37.85 26.61 5.84
N PRO A 293 -37.34 26.44 4.59
CA PRO A 293 -35.95 26.69 4.24
C PRO A 293 -35.42 28.02 4.79
N HIS A 294 -34.38 27.96 5.62
CA HIS A 294 -33.79 29.11 6.28
C HIS A 294 -32.32 28.87 6.61
N TRP A 295 -31.56 29.93 6.93
CA TRP A 295 -30.22 29.79 7.51
C TRP A 295 -30.06 30.62 8.76
N ASN A 296 -29.12 30.22 9.61
CA ASN A 296 -28.72 30.98 10.78
C ASN A 296 -27.53 31.89 10.46
N PRO A 297 -27.67 33.23 10.49
CA PRO A 297 -26.60 34.14 10.09
C PRO A 297 -25.48 34.28 11.13
N ARG A 298 -25.65 33.75 12.35
CA ARG A 298 -24.73 34.03 13.46
C ARG A 298 -24.43 32.86 14.40
N ALA A 299 -25.26 31.84 14.46
CA ALA A 299 -25.10 30.69 15.35
C ALA A 299 -25.19 29.37 14.57
N SER A 300 -24.51 28.35 15.09
CA SER A 300 -24.77 26.95 14.76
C SER A 300 -25.85 26.41 15.69
N GLU A 301 -26.67 25.50 15.19
CA GLU A 301 -27.67 24.77 15.97
C GLU A 301 -27.13 23.40 16.35
N ILE A 302 -27.24 23.01 17.62
CA ILE A 302 -26.99 21.64 18.08
C ILE A 302 -28.26 21.16 18.76
N ALA A 303 -29.06 20.38 18.04
CA ALA A 303 -30.38 19.94 18.46
C ALA A 303 -30.40 18.49 18.93
N VAL A 304 -31.27 18.21 19.89
CA VAL A 304 -31.60 16.90 20.43
C VAL A 304 -33.08 16.64 20.14
N VAL A 305 -33.38 15.52 19.49
CA VAL A 305 -34.78 15.12 19.26
C VAL A 305 -35.41 14.69 20.57
N LEU A 306 -36.51 15.34 20.95
CA LEU A 306 -37.24 15.09 22.20
C LEU A 306 -38.43 14.15 22.03
N HIS A 307 -39.05 14.13 20.85
CA HIS A 307 -40.17 13.24 20.52
C HIS A 307 -40.29 13.05 19.00
N GLY A 308 -40.71 11.85 18.62
CA GLY A 308 -40.98 11.43 17.25
C GLY A 308 -39.74 11.40 16.35
N GLN A 309 -39.96 11.65 15.05
CA GLN A 309 -38.96 11.55 13.99
C GLN A 309 -39.12 12.63 12.91
N GLY A 310 -38.04 12.94 12.21
CA GLY A 310 -38.04 13.88 11.10
C GLY A 310 -36.85 13.70 10.14
N MET A 311 -36.91 14.42 9.02
CA MET A 311 -35.78 14.61 8.10
C MET A 311 -35.17 15.99 8.30
N VAL A 312 -33.86 16.06 8.21
CA VAL A 312 -33.12 17.33 8.13
C VAL A 312 -32.38 17.37 6.80
N ARG A 313 -32.67 18.41 6.02
CA ARG A 313 -31.97 18.73 4.79
C ARG A 313 -31.07 19.92 5.05
N VAL A 314 -29.76 19.78 4.81
CA VAL A 314 -28.79 20.88 4.85
C VAL A 314 -28.18 21.07 3.46
N VAL A 315 -28.22 22.30 2.97
CA VAL A 315 -27.58 22.72 1.72
C VAL A 315 -26.26 23.40 2.06
N CYS A 316 -25.19 23.05 1.36
CA CYS A 316 -23.94 23.80 1.39
C CYS A 316 -23.74 24.61 0.12
N SER A 317 -23.35 25.88 0.27
CA SER A 317 -22.97 26.73 -0.84
C SER A 317 -21.48 26.60 -1.12
N SER A 318 -21.12 25.89 -2.20
CA SER A 318 -19.74 25.69 -2.65
C SER A 318 -19.19 26.93 -3.36
N MET A 319 -18.88 27.99 -2.61
CA MET A 319 -18.02 29.07 -3.11
C MET A 319 -16.55 28.60 -3.17
N GLY A 320 -16.11 28.18 -4.35
CA GLY A 320 -14.70 28.20 -4.81
C GLY A 320 -13.67 27.39 -4.01
N SER A 321 -13.11 26.34 -4.63
CA SER A 321 -11.81 25.72 -4.27
C SER A 321 -11.61 25.16 -2.84
N VAL A 322 -12.64 25.11 -1.99
CA VAL A 322 -12.59 24.38 -0.70
C VAL A 322 -13.32 23.03 -0.85
N PRO A 323 -12.60 21.90 -1.03
CA PRO A 323 -13.19 20.62 -1.42
C PRO A 323 -13.66 19.80 -0.21
N GLU A 324 -14.61 20.32 0.60
CA GLU A 324 -15.03 19.60 1.82
C GLU A 324 -16.50 19.74 2.24
N CYS A 325 -17.26 20.67 1.65
CA CYS A 325 -18.63 20.91 2.07
C CYS A 325 -19.67 20.26 1.16
N LYS A 326 -20.18 19.08 1.55
CA LYS A 326 -21.25 18.36 0.83
C LYS A 326 -22.65 18.81 1.29
N ASN A 327 -23.60 18.74 0.38
CA ASN A 327 -25.04 18.77 0.71
C ASN A 327 -25.40 17.53 1.55
N MET A 328 -26.22 17.69 2.59
CA MET A 328 -26.49 16.63 3.56
C MET A 328 -27.99 16.33 3.68
N ARG A 329 -28.32 15.06 3.90
CA ARG A 329 -29.64 14.55 4.27
C ARG A 329 -29.45 13.58 5.41
N PHE A 330 -30.29 13.66 6.42
CA PHE A 330 -30.28 12.66 7.48
C PHE A 330 -31.62 12.59 8.20
N ARG A 331 -32.04 11.36 8.47
CA ARG A 331 -33.17 11.03 9.35
C ARG A 331 -32.74 11.12 10.81
N VAL A 332 -33.62 11.67 11.64
CA VAL A 332 -33.43 11.76 13.09
C VAL A 332 -34.67 11.25 13.83
N LYS A 333 -34.46 10.58 14.97
CA LYS A 333 -35.49 10.03 15.86
C LYS A 333 -35.21 10.41 17.33
N GLU A 334 -36.16 10.17 18.23
CA GLU A 334 -36.06 10.51 19.66
C GLU A 334 -34.72 10.10 20.31
N GLY A 335 -33.94 11.09 20.75
CA GLY A 335 -32.63 10.93 21.38
C GLY A 335 -31.44 11.02 20.41
N ASP A 336 -31.66 11.20 19.12
CA ASP A 336 -30.57 11.58 18.23
C ASP A 336 -30.15 13.04 18.47
N VAL A 337 -28.88 13.34 18.19
CA VAL A 337 -28.30 14.68 18.27
C VAL A 337 -27.83 15.08 16.88
N PHE A 338 -28.24 16.24 16.38
CA PHE A 338 -27.77 16.75 15.10
C PHE A 338 -27.25 18.19 15.21
N ALA A 339 -26.31 18.54 14.34
CA ALA A 339 -25.72 19.86 14.29
C ALA A 339 -25.83 20.46 12.88
N VAL A 340 -26.20 21.75 12.80
CA VAL A 340 -26.21 22.51 11.55
C VAL A 340 -25.38 23.80 11.72
N PRO A 341 -24.34 24.01 10.89
CA PRO A 341 -23.48 25.17 11.01
C PRO A 341 -24.19 26.46 10.58
N ARG A 342 -23.70 27.59 11.09
CA ARG A 342 -24.12 28.92 10.60
C ARG A 342 -23.95 29.04 9.08
N PHE A 343 -24.74 29.93 8.46
CA PHE A 343 -24.78 30.21 7.03
C PHE A 343 -25.20 29.07 6.10
N HIS A 344 -25.57 27.90 6.62
CA HIS A 344 -26.06 26.80 5.79
C HIS A 344 -27.58 26.85 5.73
N PRO A 345 -28.18 26.96 4.53
CA PRO A 345 -29.62 26.82 4.38
C PRO A 345 -30.05 25.40 4.76
N MET A 346 -31.09 25.31 5.58
CA MET A 346 -31.62 24.05 6.10
C MET A 346 -33.14 24.03 6.10
N ALA A 347 -33.70 22.84 6.10
CA ALA A 347 -35.10 22.58 6.39
C ALA A 347 -35.20 21.37 7.34
N GLN A 348 -36.11 21.45 8.30
CA GLN A 348 -36.47 20.34 9.19
C GLN A 348 -37.92 19.95 8.90
N MET A 349 -38.18 18.68 8.61
CA MET A 349 -39.47 18.18 8.14
C MET A 349 -39.95 17.04 9.05
N ALA A 350 -41.21 17.10 9.46
CA ALA A 350 -41.90 15.99 10.12
C ALA A 350 -42.47 15.03 9.06
N TYR A 351 -42.52 13.74 9.38
CA TYR A 351 -43.21 12.74 8.56
C TYR A 351 -44.72 12.91 8.62
N ASN A 352 -45.46 12.35 7.67
CA ASN A 352 -46.93 12.37 7.68
C ASN A 352 -47.54 11.61 8.87
N ASN A 353 -46.77 10.69 9.49
CA ASN A 353 -47.26 9.79 10.54
C ASN A 353 -46.83 10.16 11.97
N ASP A 354 -45.94 11.13 12.15
CA ASP A 354 -45.38 11.49 13.46
C ASP A 354 -45.12 12.99 13.61
N THR A 355 -45.15 13.49 14.84
CA THR A 355 -44.77 14.88 15.15
C THR A 355 -43.27 14.97 15.40
N PHE A 356 -42.61 16.01 14.91
CA PHE A 356 -41.17 16.18 15.12
C PHE A 356 -40.93 17.29 16.16
N VAL A 357 -40.50 16.90 17.36
CA VAL A 357 -40.21 17.84 18.45
C VAL A 357 -38.73 17.75 18.84
N PHE A 358 -38.03 18.88 18.78
CA PHE A 358 -36.62 18.97 19.13
C PHE A 358 -36.31 20.21 19.97
N MET A 359 -35.25 20.12 20.78
CA MET A 359 -34.71 21.19 21.59
C MET A 359 -33.22 21.26 21.33
N GLY A 360 -32.66 22.45 21.15
CA GLY A 360 -31.24 22.60 20.85
C GLY A 360 -30.58 23.80 21.49
N PHE A 361 -29.26 23.74 21.46
CA PHE A 361 -28.36 24.81 21.88
C PHE A 361 -27.91 25.61 20.66
N SER A 362 -27.93 26.93 20.78
CA SER A 362 -27.49 27.87 19.76
C SER A 362 -26.16 28.48 20.20
N THR A 363 -25.11 28.35 19.38
CA THR A 363 -23.71 28.68 19.72
C THR A 363 -23.38 30.18 19.77
N MET A 364 -24.40 31.02 19.96
CA MET A 364 -24.20 32.43 20.28
C MET A 364 -25.35 32.98 21.12
N GLY A 365 -25.05 33.36 22.37
CA GLY A 365 -26.01 33.90 23.37
C GLY A 365 -26.44 35.35 23.10
N ARG A 366 -26.26 35.84 21.87
CA ARG A 366 -26.76 37.12 21.35
C ARG A 366 -28.05 36.87 20.55
N GLN A 367 -28.54 37.91 19.86
CA GLN A 367 -29.62 37.75 18.89
C GLN A 367 -29.10 37.05 17.62
N ASN A 368 -29.39 35.75 17.52
CA ASN A 368 -29.49 35.06 16.25
C ASN A 368 -30.95 35.19 15.74
N TYR A 369 -31.11 35.53 14.47
CA TYR A 369 -32.41 35.67 13.81
C TYR A 369 -32.36 34.81 12.55
N PRO A 370 -33.00 33.62 12.53
CA PRO A 370 -33.07 32.78 11.34
C PRO A 370 -33.61 33.59 10.15
N GLN A 371 -32.96 33.45 8.99
CA GLN A 371 -33.33 34.14 7.76
C GLN A 371 -34.04 33.14 6.85
N PHE A 372 -35.33 33.31 6.63
CA PHE A 372 -36.14 32.40 5.82
C PHE A 372 -36.00 32.73 4.33
N LEU A 373 -36.04 31.71 3.48
CA LEU A 373 -36.00 31.80 2.02
C LEU A 373 -37.40 31.75 1.39
N THR A 374 -38.42 31.31 2.12
CA THR A 374 -39.79 31.14 1.64
C THR A 374 -40.83 31.74 2.61
N GLY A 375 -42.08 31.84 2.16
CA GLY A 375 -43.20 32.40 2.91
C GLY A 375 -43.15 33.91 3.10
N LYS A 376 -44.12 34.43 3.87
CA LYS A 376 -44.27 35.87 4.16
C LYS A 376 -43.10 36.49 4.93
N SER A 377 -42.28 35.67 5.61
CA SER A 377 -41.07 36.11 6.30
C SER A 377 -39.78 35.89 5.49
N SER A 378 -39.89 35.52 4.20
CA SER A 378 -38.72 35.36 3.34
C SER A 378 -37.94 36.65 3.16
N VAL A 379 -36.61 36.57 3.21
CA VAL A 379 -35.71 37.66 2.81
C VAL A 379 -35.94 38.11 1.36
N LEU A 380 -36.45 37.22 0.50
CA LEU A 380 -36.73 37.55 -0.89
C LEU A 380 -37.91 38.54 -1.00
N GLN A 381 -38.80 38.61 0.00
CA GLN A 381 -39.85 39.64 0.02
C GLN A 381 -39.27 41.05 0.11
N THR A 382 -38.11 41.23 0.75
CA THR A 382 -37.48 42.54 0.98
C THR A 382 -36.56 42.99 -0.16
N LEU A 383 -36.36 42.14 -1.16
CA LEU A 383 -35.54 42.44 -2.33
C LEU A 383 -36.40 42.97 -3.48
N ASP A 384 -35.79 43.83 -4.30
CA ASP A 384 -36.40 44.39 -5.49
C ASP A 384 -36.75 43.30 -6.52
N ARG A 385 -37.90 43.44 -7.19
CA ARG A 385 -38.46 42.41 -8.07
C ARG A 385 -37.65 42.24 -9.35
N ASP A 386 -37.19 43.34 -9.95
CA ASP A 386 -36.36 43.30 -11.16
C ASP A 386 -34.99 42.70 -10.82
N VAL A 387 -34.42 43.05 -9.67
CA VAL A 387 -33.16 42.47 -9.16
C VAL A 387 -33.29 40.96 -8.95
N LEU A 388 -34.39 40.47 -8.38
CA LEU A 388 -34.65 39.03 -8.25
C LEU A 388 -34.82 38.35 -9.61
N ALA A 389 -35.60 38.93 -10.52
CA ALA A 389 -35.82 38.38 -11.86
C ALA A 389 -34.51 38.23 -12.64
N ILE A 390 -33.64 39.25 -12.58
CA ILE A 390 -32.28 39.21 -13.13
C ILE A 390 -31.43 38.13 -12.43
N SER A 391 -31.48 38.06 -11.09
CA SER A 391 -30.66 37.11 -10.31
C SER A 391 -31.02 35.65 -10.56
N PHE A 392 -32.30 35.34 -10.78
CA PHE A 392 -32.79 34.01 -11.12
C PHE A 392 -32.85 33.75 -12.64
N ASN A 393 -32.59 34.77 -13.47
CA ASN A 393 -32.74 34.75 -14.93
C ASN A 393 -34.14 34.28 -15.39
N VAL A 394 -35.20 34.84 -14.79
CA VAL A 394 -36.61 34.54 -15.10
C VAL A 394 -37.44 35.82 -15.21
N PRO A 395 -38.61 35.82 -15.88
CA PRO A 395 -39.50 36.97 -15.92
C PRO A 395 -40.07 37.36 -14.54
N ASN A 396 -40.39 38.66 -14.35
CA ASN A 396 -41.01 39.17 -13.12
C ASN A 396 -42.27 38.39 -12.70
N VAL A 397 -43.12 37.98 -13.65
CA VAL A 397 -44.33 37.19 -13.36
C VAL A 397 -44.03 35.87 -12.64
N THR A 398 -42.86 35.27 -12.88
CA THR A 398 -42.39 34.07 -12.17
C THR A 398 -41.96 34.40 -10.74
N ILE A 399 -41.30 35.55 -10.53
CA ILE A 399 -40.92 36.04 -9.20
C ILE A 399 -42.16 36.41 -8.38
N ASP A 400 -43.13 37.10 -8.98
CA ASP A 400 -44.37 37.46 -8.31
C ASP A 400 -45.13 36.20 -7.85
N GLN A 401 -45.25 35.19 -8.73
CA GLN A 401 -45.84 33.91 -8.36
C GLN A 401 -45.05 33.18 -7.27
N LEU A 402 -43.71 33.16 -7.35
CA LEU A 402 -42.83 32.55 -6.33
C LEU A 402 -43.04 33.19 -4.95
N LEU A 403 -43.17 34.52 -4.89
CA LEU A 403 -43.29 35.27 -3.64
C LEU A 403 -44.71 35.33 -3.09
N SER A 404 -45.74 35.17 -3.92
CA SER A 404 -47.15 35.22 -3.47
C SER A 404 -47.75 33.86 -3.08
N SER A 405 -47.18 32.74 -3.55
CA SER A 405 -47.83 31.42 -3.43
C SER A 405 -47.86 30.85 -2.01
N GLN A 406 -46.86 31.14 -1.16
CA GLN A 406 -46.81 30.61 0.21
C GLN A 406 -47.43 31.60 1.21
N ALA A 407 -48.60 31.22 1.75
CA ALA A 407 -49.37 32.05 2.67
C ALA A 407 -48.89 32.00 4.13
N ASP A 408 -48.19 30.94 4.55
CA ASP A 408 -47.51 30.86 5.85
C ASP A 408 -46.15 31.60 5.82
N SER A 409 -45.46 31.67 6.97
CA SER A 409 -44.23 32.46 7.11
C SER A 409 -42.99 31.70 7.57
N ILE A 410 -43.10 30.81 8.57
CA ILE A 410 -41.94 30.18 9.24
C ILE A 410 -42.09 28.65 9.29
N ILE A 411 -43.20 28.16 9.83
CA ILE A 411 -43.56 26.72 9.80
C ILE A 411 -44.66 26.56 8.76
N LEU A 412 -44.50 25.62 7.83
CA LEU A 412 -45.32 25.45 6.65
C LEU A 412 -45.91 24.03 6.61
N GLU A 413 -47.02 23.85 5.92
CA GLU A 413 -47.47 22.52 5.49
C GLU A 413 -46.50 21.97 4.43
N CYS A 414 -46.11 20.70 4.55
CA CYS A 414 -45.20 20.02 3.63
C CYS A 414 -45.47 18.50 3.67
N LEU A 415 -46.66 18.11 3.20
CA LEU A 415 -47.07 16.70 3.13
C LEU A 415 -46.05 15.88 2.31
N SER A 416 -45.62 14.75 2.85
CA SER A 416 -44.65 13.82 2.25
C SER A 416 -43.23 14.37 2.01
N CYS A 417 -42.90 15.60 2.44
CA CYS A 417 -41.58 16.17 2.18
C CYS A 417 -40.44 15.44 2.92
N ALA A 418 -40.72 14.89 4.11
CA ALA A 418 -39.76 14.05 4.82
C ALA A 418 -39.56 12.71 4.08
N GLU A 419 -40.65 12.08 3.67
CA GLU A 419 -40.65 10.84 2.90
C GLU A 419 -39.91 10.98 1.56
N GLU A 420 -40.09 12.10 0.83
CA GLU A 420 -39.35 12.39 -0.40
C GLU A 420 -37.85 12.60 -0.15
N GLU A 421 -37.47 13.34 0.90
CA GLU A 421 -36.05 13.52 1.23
C GLU A 421 -35.40 12.25 1.79
N GLU A 422 -36.17 11.34 2.41
CA GLU A 422 -35.71 9.99 2.78
C GLU A 422 -35.48 9.13 1.53
N MET A 423 -36.43 9.06 0.59
CA MET A 423 -36.24 8.33 -0.68
C MET A 423 -35.01 8.83 -1.45
N ARG A 424 -34.83 10.16 -1.57
CA ARG A 424 -33.65 10.75 -2.22
C ARG A 424 -32.35 10.42 -1.48
N MET A 425 -32.37 10.32 -0.16
CA MET A 425 -31.21 9.92 0.64
C MET A 425 -30.87 8.44 0.41
N GLU A 426 -31.86 7.56 0.30
CA GLU A 426 -31.64 6.14 -0.02
C GLU A 426 -31.12 5.95 -1.45
N GLU A 427 -31.65 6.69 -2.43
CA GLU A 427 -31.14 6.75 -3.81
C GLU A 427 -29.70 7.25 -3.87
N ASP A 428 -29.36 8.31 -3.14
CA ASP A 428 -28.00 8.86 -3.05
C ASP A 428 -27.03 7.82 -2.46
N ILE A 429 -27.41 7.12 -1.38
CA ILE A 429 -26.62 6.07 -0.73
C ILE A 429 -26.40 4.86 -1.65
N GLU A 430 -27.44 4.42 -2.36
CA GLU A 430 -27.33 3.28 -3.26
C GLU A 430 -26.47 3.60 -4.48
N ARG A 431 -26.57 4.82 -5.02
CA ARG A 431 -25.68 5.30 -6.08
C ARG A 431 -24.21 5.35 -5.62
N GLU A 432 -23.92 5.89 -4.43
CA GLU A 432 -22.55 5.91 -3.89
C GLU A 432 -21.98 4.48 -3.73
N LYS A 433 -22.77 3.50 -3.27
CA LYS A 433 -22.33 2.09 -3.22
C LYS A 433 -22.07 1.49 -4.59
N GLN A 434 -22.89 1.80 -5.60
CA GLN A 434 -22.71 1.31 -6.96
C GLN A 434 -21.45 1.89 -7.61
N GLU A 435 -21.20 3.19 -7.40
CA GLU A 435 -19.95 3.85 -7.81
C GLU A 435 -18.71 3.24 -7.11
N GLU A 436 -18.77 2.98 -5.81
CA GLU A 436 -17.68 2.33 -5.07
C GLU A 436 -17.44 0.88 -5.55
N ALA A 437 -18.51 0.12 -5.79
CA ALA A 437 -18.43 -1.24 -6.31
C ALA A 437 -17.92 -1.28 -7.76
N GLN A 438 -18.23 -0.27 -8.58
CA GLN A 438 -17.67 -0.12 -9.92
C GLN A 438 -16.17 0.21 -9.85
N LYS A 439 -15.76 1.18 -9.03
CA LYS A 439 -14.34 1.51 -8.84
C LYS A 439 -13.52 0.30 -8.40
N LYS A 440 -14.02 -0.49 -7.44
CA LYS A 440 -13.37 -1.75 -7.01
C LYS A 440 -13.23 -2.77 -8.13
N LYS A 441 -14.21 -2.88 -9.03
CA LYS A 441 -14.12 -3.76 -10.23
C LYS A 441 -13.13 -3.22 -11.26
N GLU A 442 -13.06 -1.92 -11.45
CA GLU A 442 -12.10 -1.27 -12.36
C GLU A 442 -10.66 -1.42 -11.83
N GLU A 443 -10.44 -1.21 -10.54
CA GLU A 443 -9.16 -1.45 -9.85
C GLU A 443 -8.74 -2.94 -9.91
N GLU A 444 -9.68 -3.88 -9.71
CA GLU A 444 -9.40 -5.31 -9.84
C GLU A 444 -9.08 -5.70 -11.30
N ALA A 445 -9.79 -5.14 -12.28
CA ALA A 445 -9.52 -5.38 -13.70
C ALA A 445 -8.14 -4.82 -14.12
N GLN A 446 -7.77 -3.63 -13.64
CA GLN A 446 -6.44 -3.05 -13.85
C GLN A 446 -5.34 -3.94 -13.25
N ARG A 447 -5.49 -4.38 -12.00
CA ARG A 447 -4.53 -5.31 -11.35
C ARG A 447 -4.35 -6.61 -12.12
N ARG A 448 -5.44 -7.20 -12.64
CA ARG A 448 -5.38 -8.42 -13.47
C ARG A 448 -4.67 -8.16 -14.81
N GLN A 449 -4.86 -7.00 -15.43
CA GLN A 449 -4.13 -6.62 -16.65
C GLN A 449 -2.63 -6.42 -16.39
N GLU A 450 -2.27 -5.77 -15.29
CA GLU A 450 -0.87 -5.61 -14.86
C GLU A 450 -0.21 -6.97 -14.56
N GLU A 451 -0.93 -7.89 -13.91
CA GLU A 451 -0.48 -9.26 -13.63
C GLU A 451 -0.30 -10.09 -14.91
N GLU A 452 -1.25 -10.03 -15.85
CA GLU A 452 -1.11 -10.66 -17.17
C GLU A 452 0.06 -10.08 -17.98
N GLU A 453 0.27 -8.76 -17.97
CA GLU A 453 1.39 -8.13 -18.67
C GLU A 453 2.74 -8.52 -18.04
N ALA A 454 2.82 -8.56 -16.71
CA ALA A 454 3.99 -9.03 -15.98
C ALA A 454 4.30 -10.51 -16.29
N ALA A 455 3.28 -11.38 -16.30
CA ALA A 455 3.43 -12.78 -16.66
C ALA A 455 3.90 -12.96 -18.12
N ARG A 456 3.37 -12.18 -19.07
CA ARG A 456 3.83 -12.17 -20.47
C ARG A 456 5.29 -11.75 -20.60
N LYS A 457 5.73 -10.72 -19.87
CA LYS A 457 7.14 -10.28 -19.86
C LYS A 457 8.06 -11.36 -19.28
N GLN A 458 7.68 -12.00 -18.17
CA GLN A 458 8.44 -13.12 -17.59
C GLN A 458 8.53 -14.32 -18.55
N GLU A 459 7.45 -14.64 -19.27
CA GLU A 459 7.46 -15.70 -20.28
C GLU A 459 8.35 -15.36 -21.49
N GLU A 460 8.31 -14.11 -21.96
CA GLU A 460 9.19 -13.65 -23.05
C GLU A 460 10.66 -13.65 -22.63
N ASP A 461 10.99 -13.17 -21.43
CA ASP A 461 12.35 -13.20 -20.91
C ASP A 461 12.84 -14.63 -20.67
N ARG A 462 11.99 -15.55 -20.20
CA ARG A 462 12.32 -16.99 -20.14
C ARG A 462 12.63 -17.55 -21.51
N ARG A 463 11.78 -17.29 -22.51
CA ARG A 463 12.00 -17.74 -23.90
C ARG A 463 13.30 -17.18 -24.48
N ARG A 464 13.62 -15.92 -24.23
CA ARG A 464 14.91 -15.31 -24.63
C ARG A 464 16.09 -16.00 -23.97
N GLN A 465 16.00 -16.32 -22.68
CA GLN A 465 17.05 -17.09 -21.97
C GLN A 465 17.20 -18.51 -22.51
N GLU A 466 16.11 -19.20 -22.82
CA GLU A 466 16.13 -20.53 -23.45
C GLU A 466 16.71 -20.50 -24.87
N GLU A 467 16.34 -19.52 -25.70
CA GLU A 467 16.90 -19.30 -27.03
C GLU A 467 18.40 -18.94 -26.98
N GLU A 468 18.83 -18.10 -26.03
CA GLU A 468 20.25 -17.77 -25.82
C GLU A 468 21.05 -18.98 -25.31
N ALA A 469 20.50 -19.77 -24.39
CA ALA A 469 21.12 -21.01 -23.90
C ALA A 469 21.23 -22.07 -25.01
N ALA A 470 20.19 -22.23 -25.83
CA ALA A 470 20.21 -23.11 -27.00
C ALA A 470 21.26 -22.66 -28.02
N ARG A 471 21.37 -21.35 -28.30
CA ARG A 471 22.39 -20.79 -29.19
C ARG A 471 23.80 -21.00 -28.64
N LYS A 472 24.04 -20.76 -27.35
CA LYS A 472 25.34 -21.03 -26.70
C LYS A 472 25.71 -22.51 -26.78
N LYS A 473 24.74 -23.41 -26.58
CA LYS A 473 24.95 -24.85 -26.71
C LYS A 473 25.29 -25.24 -28.16
N GLN A 474 24.56 -24.74 -29.16
CA GLN A 474 24.87 -24.97 -30.57
C GLN A 474 26.27 -24.44 -30.95
N GLU A 475 26.67 -23.29 -30.42
CA GLU A 475 28.00 -22.72 -30.66
C GLU A 475 29.12 -23.50 -29.96
N GLU A 476 28.86 -24.04 -28.76
CA GLU A 476 29.77 -24.96 -28.08
C GLU A 476 29.88 -26.31 -28.80
N ASP A 477 28.75 -26.90 -29.21
CA ASP A 477 28.72 -28.16 -29.99
C ASP A 477 29.43 -27.97 -31.35
N ARG A 478 29.26 -26.83 -32.03
CA ARG A 478 30.02 -26.49 -33.25
C ARG A 478 31.52 -26.37 -32.95
N ARG A 479 31.91 -25.65 -31.89
CA ARG A 479 33.34 -25.53 -31.50
C ARG A 479 33.95 -26.89 -31.17
N ARG A 480 33.21 -27.79 -30.51
CA ARG A 480 33.65 -29.18 -30.26
C ARG A 480 33.81 -29.97 -31.55
N GLN A 481 32.89 -29.82 -32.52
CA GLN A 481 33.02 -30.44 -33.85
C GLN A 481 34.22 -29.90 -34.64
N GLU A 482 34.46 -28.59 -34.60
CA GLU A 482 35.63 -27.93 -35.21
C GLU A 482 36.93 -28.40 -34.55
N GLU A 483 36.98 -28.50 -33.21
CA GLU A 483 38.13 -29.00 -32.45
C GLU A 483 38.38 -30.50 -32.67
N GLU A 484 37.33 -31.33 -32.76
CA GLU A 484 37.45 -32.75 -33.09
C GLU A 484 37.88 -32.95 -34.55
N ALA A 485 37.40 -32.13 -35.48
CA ALA A 485 37.84 -32.15 -36.88
C ALA A 485 39.31 -31.70 -37.03
N ALA A 486 39.71 -30.63 -36.35
CA ALA A 486 41.10 -30.17 -36.31
C ALA A 486 42.02 -31.22 -35.67
N ARG A 487 41.56 -31.89 -34.60
CA ARG A 487 42.29 -33.01 -33.97
C ARG A 487 42.42 -34.21 -34.92
N LYS A 488 41.37 -34.59 -35.65
CA LYS A 488 41.42 -35.64 -36.67
C LYS A 488 42.37 -35.28 -37.81
N GLN A 489 42.32 -34.05 -38.32
CA GLN A 489 43.28 -33.57 -39.33
C GLN A 489 44.72 -33.58 -38.80
N THR A 490 44.93 -33.23 -37.54
CA THR A 490 46.26 -33.30 -36.90
C THR A 490 46.74 -34.74 -36.74
N GLU A 491 45.87 -35.66 -36.35
CA GLU A 491 46.17 -37.09 -36.20
C GLU A 491 46.39 -37.79 -37.54
N GLU A 492 45.63 -37.41 -38.57
CA GLU A 492 45.78 -37.87 -39.95
C GLU A 492 47.06 -37.33 -40.59
N ALA A 493 47.38 -36.04 -40.40
CA ALA A 493 48.67 -35.46 -40.82
C ALA A 493 49.84 -36.13 -40.09
N ARG A 494 49.70 -36.44 -38.79
CA ARG A 494 50.73 -37.18 -38.05
C ARG A 494 50.89 -38.61 -38.57
N ARG A 495 49.79 -39.31 -38.89
CA ARG A 495 49.83 -40.63 -39.54
C ARG A 495 50.47 -40.58 -40.92
N GLN A 496 50.17 -39.57 -41.73
CA GLN A 496 50.81 -39.39 -43.04
C GLN A 496 52.31 -39.10 -42.89
N GLN A 497 52.73 -38.35 -41.87
CA GLN A 497 54.15 -38.17 -41.55
C GLN A 497 54.80 -39.47 -41.03
N GLU A 498 54.10 -40.26 -40.22
CA GLU A 498 54.56 -41.57 -39.75
C GLU A 498 54.67 -42.59 -40.89
N GLU A 499 53.70 -42.64 -41.81
CA GLU A 499 53.73 -43.47 -43.02
C GLU A 499 54.78 -42.99 -44.03
N GLU A 500 54.96 -41.68 -44.25
CA GLU A 500 56.00 -41.16 -45.15
C GLU A 500 57.40 -41.40 -44.57
N ALA A 501 57.56 -41.30 -43.24
CA ALA A 501 58.80 -41.65 -42.56
C ALA A 501 59.08 -43.15 -42.65
N ALA A 502 58.09 -44.01 -42.35
CA ALA A 502 58.22 -45.46 -42.47
C ALA A 502 58.50 -45.89 -43.91
N ARG A 503 57.85 -45.27 -44.91
CA ARG A 503 58.12 -45.56 -46.33
C ARG A 503 59.52 -45.11 -46.75
N LYS A 504 60.02 -43.99 -46.23
CA LYS A 504 61.43 -43.57 -46.44
C LYS A 504 62.42 -44.51 -45.76
N GLU A 505 62.10 -45.01 -44.57
CA GLU A 505 62.93 -46.00 -43.86
C GLU A 505 62.94 -47.35 -44.60
N GLU A 506 61.79 -47.79 -45.13
CA GLU A 506 61.66 -48.98 -45.97
C GLU A 506 62.34 -48.81 -47.35
N GLU A 507 62.27 -47.61 -47.94
CA GLU A 507 62.95 -47.25 -49.20
C GLU A 507 64.47 -47.13 -49.01
N GLU A 508 64.95 -46.63 -47.86
CA GLU A 508 66.38 -46.68 -47.47
C GLU A 508 66.83 -48.12 -47.14
N GLU A 509 66.01 -48.96 -46.51
CA GLU A 509 66.35 -50.36 -46.24
C GLU A 509 66.37 -51.18 -47.54
N ALA A 510 65.44 -50.92 -48.47
CA ALA A 510 65.43 -51.50 -49.80
C ALA A 510 66.65 -51.05 -50.61
N ALA A 511 66.99 -49.76 -50.61
CA ALA A 511 68.20 -49.24 -51.26
C ALA A 511 69.49 -49.83 -50.65
N ARG A 512 69.56 -50.03 -49.32
CA ARG A 512 70.68 -50.73 -48.68
C ARG A 512 70.78 -52.19 -49.10
N LYS A 513 69.65 -52.91 -49.23
CA LYS A 513 69.63 -54.30 -49.73
C LYS A 513 70.04 -54.37 -51.20
N GLU A 514 69.54 -53.46 -52.04
CA GLU A 514 69.91 -53.37 -53.45
C GLU A 514 71.39 -53.00 -53.63
N GLU A 515 71.94 -52.12 -52.80
CA GLU A 515 73.38 -51.82 -52.79
C GLU A 515 74.23 -52.97 -52.22
N GLU A 516 73.75 -53.72 -51.22
CA GLU A 516 74.43 -54.93 -50.74
C GLU A 516 74.42 -56.04 -51.81
N ASP A 517 73.29 -56.28 -52.47
CA ASP A 517 73.18 -57.24 -53.57
C ASP A 517 73.98 -56.80 -54.81
N ARG A 518 74.04 -55.50 -55.12
CA ARG A 518 74.94 -54.97 -56.16
C ARG A 518 76.40 -55.22 -55.79
N ARG A 519 76.81 -54.98 -54.52
CA ARG A 519 78.17 -55.29 -54.05
C ARG A 519 78.48 -56.78 -54.12
N ARG A 520 77.52 -57.66 -53.82
CA ARG A 520 77.68 -59.11 -53.96
C ARG A 520 77.82 -59.53 -55.42
N GLN A 521 77.05 -58.91 -56.33
CA GLN A 521 77.17 -59.15 -57.77
C GLN A 521 78.50 -58.64 -58.33
N GLU A 522 79.00 -57.48 -57.87
CA GLU A 522 80.33 -56.96 -58.23
C GLU A 522 81.46 -57.85 -57.68
N GLU A 523 81.38 -58.32 -56.42
CA GLU A 523 82.33 -59.28 -55.85
C GLU A 523 82.29 -60.64 -56.59
N GLU A 524 81.12 -61.14 -56.99
CA GLU A 524 81.01 -62.38 -57.76
C GLU A 524 81.51 -62.23 -59.21
N ALA A 525 81.26 -61.08 -59.85
CA ALA A 525 81.77 -60.75 -61.18
C ALA A 525 83.31 -60.62 -61.17
N ALA A 526 83.88 -59.88 -60.22
CA ALA A 526 85.33 -59.75 -60.07
C ALA A 526 86.00 -61.11 -59.80
N ARG A 527 85.34 -61.98 -59.01
CA ARG A 527 85.83 -63.33 -58.73
C ARG A 527 85.80 -64.24 -59.97
N LYS A 528 84.81 -64.10 -60.85
CA LYS A 528 84.74 -64.79 -62.15
C LYS A 528 85.81 -64.27 -63.13
N GLU A 529 85.99 -62.95 -63.20
CA GLU A 529 87.02 -62.34 -64.06
C GLU A 529 88.45 -62.75 -63.64
N GLU A 530 88.71 -62.89 -62.34
CA GLU A 530 90.00 -63.41 -61.84
C GLU A 530 90.18 -64.93 -62.06
N GLU A 531 89.10 -65.73 -62.03
CA GLU A 531 89.16 -67.15 -62.40
C GLU A 531 89.42 -67.35 -63.91
N ASP A 532 88.74 -66.59 -64.77
CA ASP A 532 88.95 -66.64 -66.22
C ASP A 532 90.34 -66.12 -66.63
N ARG A 533 90.86 -65.07 -65.97
CA ARG A 533 92.25 -64.61 -66.17
C ARG A 533 93.27 -65.70 -65.84
N ARG A 534 93.08 -66.44 -64.73
CA ARG A 534 93.94 -67.57 -64.38
C ARG A 534 93.90 -68.70 -65.42
N ARG A 535 92.72 -69.02 -65.97
CA ARG A 535 92.60 -70.03 -67.03
C ARG A 535 93.33 -69.62 -68.31
N GLN A 536 93.23 -68.36 -68.72
CA GLN A 536 93.93 -67.85 -69.91
C GLN A 536 95.46 -67.88 -69.76
N GLU A 537 95.99 -67.65 -68.56
CA GLU A 537 97.44 -67.76 -68.29
C GLU A 537 97.93 -69.22 -68.33
N GLU A 538 97.18 -70.18 -67.76
CA GLU A 538 97.50 -71.62 -67.88
C GLU A 538 97.44 -72.11 -69.33
N GLU A 539 96.43 -71.69 -70.11
CA GLU A 539 96.25 -72.11 -71.50
C GLU A 539 97.34 -71.52 -72.43
N GLN A 540 97.79 -70.29 -72.20
CA GLN A 540 98.95 -69.73 -72.91
C GLN A 540 100.28 -70.42 -72.55
N ALA A 541 100.46 -70.84 -71.30
CA ALA A 541 101.66 -71.57 -70.89
C ALA A 541 101.73 -72.95 -71.57
N ALA A 542 100.61 -73.68 -71.61
CA ALA A 542 100.51 -74.96 -72.30
C ALA A 542 100.80 -74.85 -73.82
N ARG A 543 100.32 -73.79 -74.46
CA ARG A 543 100.51 -73.57 -75.92
C ARG A 543 101.97 -73.38 -76.32
N LYS A 544 102.75 -72.65 -75.52
CA LYS A 544 104.19 -72.42 -75.78
C LYS A 544 105.02 -73.69 -75.66
N ALA A 545 104.70 -74.57 -74.69
CA ALA A 545 105.38 -75.86 -74.53
C ALA A 545 105.14 -76.80 -75.73
N ALA A 546 103.97 -76.73 -76.37
CA ALA A 546 103.65 -77.54 -77.55
C ALA A 546 104.36 -77.04 -78.83
N GLU A 547 104.51 -75.72 -79.02
CA GLU A 547 105.24 -75.15 -80.18
C GLU A 547 106.74 -75.50 -80.18
N GLU A 548 107.37 -75.59 -79.01
CA GLU A 548 108.79 -75.92 -78.89
C GLU A 548 109.07 -77.37 -79.29
N GLN A 549 108.22 -78.32 -78.89
CA GLN A 549 108.33 -79.73 -79.29
C GLN A 549 108.12 -79.96 -80.79
N GLN A 550 107.25 -79.19 -81.46
CA GLN A 550 107.05 -79.32 -82.91
C GLN A 550 108.28 -78.88 -83.72
N ARG A 551 109.04 -77.88 -83.25
CA ARG A 551 110.23 -77.40 -83.96
C ARG A 551 111.39 -78.40 -83.96
N GLU A 552 111.55 -79.19 -82.90
CA GLU A 552 112.58 -80.26 -82.86
C GLU A 552 112.24 -81.42 -83.82
N GLU A 553 110.96 -81.75 -84.01
CA GLU A 553 110.55 -82.82 -84.93
C GLU A 553 110.70 -82.40 -86.41
N GLU A 554 110.39 -81.14 -86.74
CA GLU A 554 110.44 -80.63 -88.11
C GLU A 554 111.88 -80.50 -88.64
N ALA A 555 112.81 -80.01 -87.81
CA ALA A 555 114.23 -79.91 -88.17
C ALA A 555 114.86 -81.27 -88.52
N ARG A 556 114.39 -82.35 -87.87
CA ARG A 556 114.90 -83.71 -88.10
C ARG A 556 114.42 -84.30 -89.43
N ARG A 557 113.25 -83.90 -89.93
CA ARG A 557 112.72 -84.38 -91.23
C ARG A 557 113.40 -83.72 -92.44
N GLN A 558 113.93 -82.51 -92.30
CA GLN A 558 114.60 -81.82 -93.42
C GLN A 558 115.93 -82.47 -93.80
N GLN A 559 116.70 -82.98 -92.83
CA GLN A 559 117.98 -83.66 -93.11
C GLN A 559 117.82 -84.97 -93.90
N GLU A 560 116.72 -85.71 -93.73
CA GLU A 560 116.48 -86.94 -94.49
C GLU A 560 116.05 -86.69 -95.94
N GLN A 561 115.54 -85.49 -96.28
CA GLN A 561 115.06 -85.17 -97.63
C GLN A 561 116.16 -84.70 -98.59
N GLU A 562 117.18 -83.98 -98.11
CA GLU A 562 118.31 -83.54 -98.96
C GLU A 562 119.16 -84.71 -99.50
N GLU A 563 119.30 -85.81 -98.74
CA GLU A 563 120.08 -86.97 -99.20
C GLU A 563 119.42 -87.72 -100.36
N VAL A 564 118.09 -87.66 -100.45
CA VAL A 564 117.29 -88.32 -101.49
C VAL A 564 117.35 -87.55 -102.81
N ALA A 565 117.20 -86.22 -102.76
CA ALA A 565 117.21 -85.36 -103.95
C ALA A 565 118.52 -85.48 -104.77
N ARG A 566 119.66 -85.64 -104.06
CA ARG A 566 120.99 -85.74 -104.69
C ARG A 566 121.18 -86.99 -105.58
N ARG A 567 120.30 -87.99 -105.49
CA ARG A 567 120.38 -89.22 -106.31
C ARG A 567 119.52 -89.20 -107.58
N GLN A 568 118.61 -88.23 -107.74
CA GLN A 568 117.71 -88.19 -108.91
C GLN A 568 118.25 -87.33 -110.07
N GLN A 569 118.95 -86.23 -109.79
CA GLN A 569 119.48 -85.36 -110.86
C GLN A 569 120.52 -86.04 -111.77
N GLU A 570 121.30 -87.01 -111.28
CA GLU A 570 122.29 -87.74 -112.09
C GLU A 570 121.68 -88.65 -113.17
N GLN A 571 120.36 -88.92 -113.13
CA GLN A 571 119.70 -89.81 -114.10
C GLN A 571 118.99 -89.06 -115.25
N GLU A 572 118.57 -87.82 -115.04
CA GLU A 572 117.68 -87.11 -116.00
C GLU A 572 118.45 -86.47 -117.18
N GLU A 573 119.66 -85.99 -116.95
CA GLU A 573 120.46 -85.29 -117.97
C GLU A 573 120.96 -86.23 -119.09
N ALA A 574 120.98 -87.55 -118.83
CA ALA A 574 121.33 -88.57 -119.81
C ALA A 574 120.27 -88.78 -120.91
N ALA A 575 118.98 -88.50 -120.62
CA ALA A 575 117.86 -88.81 -121.51
C ALA A 575 117.65 -87.75 -122.61
N ARG A 576 117.87 -86.46 -122.29
CA ARG A 576 117.57 -85.34 -123.21
C ARG A 576 118.44 -85.25 -124.47
N ARG A 577 119.47 -86.09 -124.61
CA ARG A 577 120.39 -86.09 -125.77
C ARG A 577 119.88 -86.86 -127.01
N GLN A 578 118.65 -87.42 -127.01
CA GLN A 578 118.22 -88.35 -128.07
C GLN A 578 116.98 -87.97 -128.91
N GLU A 579 116.20 -86.94 -128.56
CA GLU A 579 114.82 -86.83 -129.09
C GLU A 579 114.54 -85.69 -130.10
N GLU A 580 115.16 -84.50 -129.97
CA GLU A 580 114.85 -83.35 -130.85
C GLU A 580 115.48 -83.41 -132.26
N GLU A 581 116.05 -84.55 -132.66
CA GLU A 581 116.66 -84.77 -133.99
C GLU A 581 115.63 -85.18 -135.07
N ARG A 582 114.31 -85.23 -134.78
CA ARG A 582 113.34 -85.95 -135.65
C ARG A 582 112.31 -85.16 -136.45
N GLU A 583 111.58 -84.19 -135.90
CA GLU A 583 110.29 -83.78 -136.53
C GLU A 583 110.30 -82.40 -137.22
N ARG A 584 111.10 -82.36 -138.29
CA ARG A 584 110.91 -81.47 -139.44
C ARG A 584 109.56 -81.74 -140.16
N GLU A 585 109.09 -80.69 -140.86
CA GLU A 585 108.24 -80.72 -142.08
C GLU A 585 106.71 -80.99 -141.99
N GLY A 586 105.90 -79.95 -142.25
CA GLY A 586 104.44 -80.08 -142.51
C GLY A 586 103.62 -78.78 -142.71
N ARG A 587 103.60 -78.23 -143.95
CA ARG A 587 102.68 -77.23 -144.61
C ARG A 587 101.45 -76.71 -143.79
N GLY A 588 101.16 -75.40 -143.65
CA GLY A 588 100.63 -74.44 -144.66
C GLY A 588 99.36 -73.72 -144.09
N GLU A 589 98.67 -72.71 -144.67
CA GLU A 589 98.84 -71.77 -145.81
C GLU A 589 97.78 -70.61 -145.73
N HIS A 590 98.13 -69.35 -146.09
CA HIS A 590 97.27 -68.13 -146.31
C HIS A 590 96.40 -67.54 -145.14
N GLY A 591 96.13 -66.22 -144.92
CA GLY A 591 96.53 -64.91 -145.51
C GLY A 591 95.31 -63.94 -145.70
N GLY A 592 95.28 -62.61 -145.42
CA GLY A 592 96.19 -61.61 -144.78
C GLY A 592 95.78 -60.11 -145.00
N THR A 593 96.38 -59.15 -144.26
CA THR A 593 96.49 -57.65 -144.47
C THR A 593 95.35 -56.62 -144.16
N TRP A 594 95.76 -55.48 -143.51
CA TRP A 594 95.45 -54.00 -143.67
C TRP A 594 95.43 -53.26 -142.30
N LYS A 595 96.31 -52.25 -142.00
CA LYS A 595 96.20 -50.76 -142.16
C LYS A 595 95.08 -50.08 -141.31
N ILE A 596 95.16 -48.86 -140.71
CA ILE A 596 96.17 -47.75 -140.64
C ILE A 596 95.83 -46.71 -139.51
N PHE A 597 96.84 -45.96 -139.04
CA PHE A 597 96.91 -44.65 -138.31
C PHE A 597 95.72 -43.95 -137.61
N ASN A 598 96.01 -43.42 -136.41
CA ASN A 598 96.19 -41.98 -136.07
C ASN A 598 97.03 -41.91 -134.77
N SER A 599 97.96 -40.98 -134.51
CA SER A 599 98.45 -39.80 -135.25
C SER A 599 99.98 -39.70 -135.19
#